data_AF-A0A1J3DLR7-F1
#
_entry.id   AF-A0A1J3DLR7-F1
#
_cell.length_a   1.000
_cell.length_b   1.000
_cell.length_c   1.000
_cell.angle_alpha   90.00
_cell.angle_beta   90.00
_cell.angle_gamma   90.00
#
_symmetry.space_group_name_H-M   'P 1'
#
loop_
_entity.id
_entity.type
_entity.pdbx_description
1 polymer ?
#
loop_
_entity_poly.entity_id
_entity_poly.type
_entity_poly.pdbx_seq_one_letter_code
_entity_poly.pdbx_strand_id
1 'polypeptide(L)'
;QRLTEKEEEEEEEDGEGEGEEGEEESKQDGQQKMSHVTVERNRRKQMNEHLTVLRSLMPCFYVKRGDQASIIGGVVEYISELQQVLQSLEAK
;
A
#
# COMPACT_ATOMS: atom_id res chain seq x y z
N GLN A 1 43.06 51.37 14.89
CA GLN A 1 43.26 51.10 16.33
C GLN A 1 42.43 49.87 16.68
N ARG A 2 43.05 48.85 17.30
CA ARG A 2 42.50 47.58 17.86
C ARG A 2 41.84 46.64 16.83
N LEU A 3 42.45 45.54 16.37
CA LEU A 3 42.92 44.33 17.08
C LEU A 3 41.90 43.79 18.09
N THR A 4 41.06 42.87 17.62
CA THR A 4 40.37 41.87 18.44
C THR A 4 40.83 40.51 17.92
N GLU A 5 41.97 40.05 18.44
CA GLU A 5 42.36 38.66 18.32
C GLU A 5 41.50 37.86 19.30
N LYS A 6 40.85 36.86 18.72
CA LYS A 6 39.86 35.96 19.29
C LYS A 6 40.64 34.67 19.52
N GLU A 7 41.08 34.42 20.74
CA GLU A 7 41.63 33.13 21.14
C GLU A 7 40.47 32.29 21.67
N GLU A 8 39.91 31.46 20.78
CA GLU A 8 39.04 30.34 21.14
C GLU A 8 39.96 29.11 21.22
N GLU A 9 40.25 28.66 22.45
CA GLU A 9 40.79 27.33 22.69
C GLU A 9 39.61 26.35 22.63
N GLU A 10 39.53 25.58 21.54
CA GLU A 10 38.66 24.40 21.45
C GLU A 10 39.49 23.20 21.96
N GLU A 11 39.12 22.67 23.13
CA GLU A 11 39.64 21.40 23.63
C GLU A 11 39.02 20.25 22.83
N GLU A 12 39.88 19.38 22.29
CA GLU A 12 39.47 18.23 21.49
C GLU A 12 38.80 17.12 22.33
N GLU A 13 37.82 16.55 21.65
CA GLU A 13 36.89 15.45 21.92
C GLU A 13 37.55 14.15 22.40
N ASP A 14 37.13 13.64 23.57
CA ASP A 14 37.32 12.22 23.94
C ASP A 14 35.96 11.51 23.78
N GLY A 15 35.75 10.97 22.58
CA GLY A 15 34.57 10.20 22.22
C GLY A 15 34.65 8.79 22.78
N GLU A 16 34.12 8.58 23.98
CA GLU A 16 33.86 7.23 24.50
C GLU A 16 32.64 6.63 23.79
N GLY A 17 32.90 5.58 23.01
CA GLY A 17 31.91 4.89 22.20
C GLY A 17 30.91 4.09 23.03
N GLU A 18 29.65 4.49 22.96
CA GLU A 18 28.48 3.66 23.30
C GLU A 18 27.33 4.05 22.35
N GLY A 19 27.08 3.27 21.28
CA GLY A 19 25.99 3.62 20.36
C GLY A 19 25.65 2.67 19.21
N GLU A 20 26.34 1.56 18.99
CA GLU A 20 26.08 0.75 17.78
C GLU A 20 24.90 -0.25 17.94
N GLU A 21 24.65 -0.80 19.13
CA GLU A 21 23.64 -1.88 19.29
C GLU A 21 22.18 -1.37 19.23
N GLY A 22 21.88 -0.18 19.78
CA GLY A 22 20.53 0.41 19.75
C GLY A 22 20.14 1.00 18.38
N GLU A 23 21.14 1.41 17.60
CA GLU A 23 20.91 1.86 16.22
C GLU A 23 20.65 0.70 15.26
N GLU A 24 21.29 -0.46 15.44
CA GLU A 24 21.03 -1.62 14.58
C GLU A 24 19.64 -2.22 14.82
N GLU A 25 19.17 -2.30 16.07
CA GLU A 25 17.84 -2.84 16.39
C GLU A 25 16.72 -1.92 15.84
N SER A 26 16.89 -0.61 15.95
CA SER A 26 15.95 0.37 15.37
C SER A 26 15.98 0.40 13.83
N LYS A 27 17.15 0.18 13.21
CA LYS A 27 17.29 0.01 11.75
C LYS A 27 16.60 -1.27 11.28
N GLN A 28 16.74 -2.39 11.99
CA GLN A 28 16.08 -3.66 11.66
C GLN A 28 14.56 -3.59 11.81
N ASP A 29 14.04 -3.00 12.89
CA ASP A 29 12.59 -2.79 13.06
C ASP A 29 12.03 -1.83 12.00
N GLY A 30 12.77 -0.78 11.65
CA GLY A 30 12.46 0.09 10.50
C GLY A 30 12.41 -0.67 9.18
N GLN A 31 13.38 -1.55 8.93
CA GLN A 31 13.46 -2.35 7.70
C GLN A 31 12.33 -3.40 7.63
N GLN A 32 11.99 -4.02 8.77
CA GLN A 32 10.85 -4.94 8.88
C GLN A 32 9.51 -4.21 8.67
N LYS A 33 9.32 -3.02 9.25
CA LYS A 33 8.14 -2.17 8.99
C LYS A 33 8.06 -1.78 7.52
N MET A 34 9.17 -1.36 6.91
CA MET A 34 9.22 -1.01 5.48
C MET A 34 8.92 -2.22 4.58
N SER A 35 9.41 -3.40 4.95
CA SER A 35 9.09 -4.67 4.29
C SER A 35 7.59 -4.98 4.39
N HIS A 36 7.01 -4.92 5.59
CA HIS A 36 5.58 -5.14 5.82
C HIS A 36 4.71 -4.16 5.03
N VAL A 37 5.08 -2.88 5.02
CA VAL A 37 4.39 -1.85 4.24
C VAL A 37 4.47 -2.14 2.73
N THR A 38 5.60 -2.62 2.24
CA THR A 38 5.77 -2.97 0.82
C THR A 38 4.91 -4.18 0.44
N VAL A 39 4.90 -5.22 1.26
CA VAL A 39 4.06 -6.41 1.07
C VAL A 39 2.58 -6.03 1.02
N GLU A 40 2.10 -5.24 1.98
CA GLU A 40 0.69 -4.84 2.03
C GLU A 40 0.30 -3.90 0.87
N ARG A 41 1.22 -3.03 0.42
CA ARG A 41 0.99 -2.22 -0.79
C ARG A 41 0.82 -3.11 -2.02
N ASN A 42 1.67 -4.13 -2.19
CA ASN A 42 1.57 -5.07 -3.30
C ASN A 42 0.26 -5.87 -3.25
N ARG A 43 -0.16 -6.32 -2.06
CA ARG A 43 -1.45 -7.00 -1.87
C ARG A 43 -2.63 -6.11 -2.28
N ARG A 44 -2.63 -4.83 -1.87
CA ARG A 44 -3.65 -3.86 -2.27
C ARG A 44 -3.63 -3.56 -3.77
N LYS A 45 -2.44 -3.49 -4.37
CA LYS A 45 -2.28 -3.30 -5.82
C LYS A 45 -2.91 -4.47 -6.60
N GLN A 46 -2.58 -5.71 -6.24
CA GLN A 46 -3.14 -6.91 -6.85
C GLN A 46 -4.67 -6.97 -6.70
N MET A 47 -5.20 -6.66 -5.51
CA MET A 47 -6.65 -6.58 -5.29
C MET A 47 -7.32 -5.57 -6.23
N ASN A 48 -6.73 -4.38 -6.38
CA ASN A 48 -7.26 -3.35 -7.27
C ASN A 48 -7.17 -3.75 -8.74
N GLU A 49 -6.13 -4.48 -9.16
CA GLU A 49 -6.04 -5.05 -10.50
C GLU A 49 -7.19 -6.03 -10.78
N HIS A 50 -7.46 -6.95 -9.87
CA HIS A 50 -8.60 -7.88 -9.98
C HIS A 50 -9.94 -7.15 -10.06
N LEU A 51 -10.16 -6.14 -9.21
CA LEU A 51 -11.39 -5.33 -9.26
C LEU A 51 -11.53 -4.55 -10.56
N THR A 52 -10.41 -4.11 -11.15
CA THR A 52 -10.40 -3.40 -12.44
C THR A 52 -10.82 -4.33 -13.57
N VAL A 53 -10.29 -5.55 -13.60
CA VAL A 53 -10.70 -6.58 -14.57
C VAL A 53 -12.19 -6.90 -14.43
N LEU A 54 -12.68 -7.11 -13.20
CA LEU A 54 -14.10 -7.35 -12.95
C LEU A 54 -14.97 -6.19 -13.47
N ARG A 55 -14.58 -4.93 -13.24
CA ARG A 55 -15.31 -3.79 -13.80
C ARG A 55 -15.31 -3.78 -15.33
N SER A 56 -14.22 -4.16 -15.99
CA SER A 56 -14.14 -4.17 -17.46
C SER A 56 -14.97 -5.25 -18.13
N LEU A 57 -15.29 -6.34 -17.40
CA LEU A 57 -16.10 -7.44 -17.92
C LEU A 57 -17.60 -7.21 -17.75
N MET A 58 -17.98 -6.24 -16.92
CA MET A 58 -19.37 -5.93 -16.64
C MET A 58 -19.87 -4.72 -17.45
N PRO A 59 -21.16 -4.69 -17.83
CA PRO A 59 -21.79 -3.48 -18.27
C PRO A 59 -21.77 -2.38 -17.20
N CYS A 60 -21.60 -1.12 -17.61
CA CYS A 60 -21.38 0.01 -16.71
C CYS A 60 -22.51 0.25 -15.69
N PHE A 61 -23.72 -0.22 -15.97
CA PHE A 61 -24.89 -0.04 -15.11
C PHE A 61 -24.91 -0.96 -13.87
N TYR A 62 -24.14 -2.05 -13.85
CA TYR A 62 -23.95 -2.87 -12.63
C TYR A 62 -22.96 -2.24 -11.65
N VAL A 63 -22.16 -1.26 -12.10
CA VAL A 63 -21.23 -0.53 -11.23
C VAL A 63 -21.91 0.74 -10.71
N LYS A 64 -22.78 0.57 -9.71
CA LYS A 64 -23.57 1.68 -9.14
C LYS A 64 -22.71 2.76 -8.47
N ARG A 65 -21.54 2.37 -7.94
CA ARG A 65 -20.55 3.23 -7.31
C ARG A 65 -19.18 2.58 -7.43
N GLY A 66 -18.12 3.40 -7.44
CA GLY A 66 -16.74 2.94 -7.62
C GLY A 66 -16.11 2.25 -6.40
N ASP A 67 -16.86 1.97 -5.33
CA ASP A 67 -16.36 1.28 -4.14
C ASP A 67 -16.31 -0.25 -4.32
N GLN A 68 -15.50 -0.93 -3.51
CA GLN A 68 -15.24 -2.36 -3.66
C GLN A 68 -16.50 -3.23 -3.46
N ALA A 69 -17.34 -2.89 -2.47
CA ALA A 69 -18.53 -3.67 -2.16
C ALA A 69 -19.55 -3.60 -3.30
N SER A 70 -19.76 -2.40 -3.86
CA SER A 70 -20.65 -2.20 -5.01
C SER A 70 -20.19 -2.97 -6.25
N ILE A 71 -18.87 -3.04 -6.51
CA ILE A 71 -18.34 -3.84 -7.64
C ILE A 71 -18.68 -5.31 -7.45
N ILE A 72 -18.39 -5.88 -6.28
CA ILE A 72 -18.62 -7.29 -6.01
C ILE A 72 -20.13 -7.61 -6.06
N GLY A 73 -20.98 -6.75 -5.48
CA GLY A 73 -22.43 -6.89 -5.58
C GLY A 73 -22.92 -6.90 -7.04
N GLY A 74 -22.45 -5.94 -7.85
CA GLY A 74 -22.79 -5.89 -9.28
C GLY A 74 -22.32 -7.12 -10.06
N VAL A 75 -21.15 -7.68 -9.75
CA VAL A 75 -20.66 -8.92 -10.36
C VAL A 75 -21.60 -10.09 -10.06
N VAL A 76 -22.04 -10.21 -8.80
CA VAL A 76 -22.94 -11.29 -8.38
C VAL A 76 -24.30 -11.18 -9.07
N GLU A 77 -24.87 -9.98 -9.13
CA GLU A 77 -26.12 -9.71 -9.85
C GLU A 77 -26.00 -10.08 -11.34
N TYR A 78 -24.93 -9.62 -12.00
CA TYR A 78 -24.72 -9.88 -13.41
C TYR A 78 -24.56 -11.36 -13.73
N ILE A 79 -23.77 -12.11 -12.94
CA ILE A 79 -23.62 -13.56 -13.12
C ILE A 79 -24.96 -14.28 -12.96
N SER A 80 -25.76 -13.88 -11.95
CA SER A 80 -27.06 -14.50 -11.69
C SER A 80 -28.03 -14.30 -12.86
N GLU A 81 -28.06 -13.09 -13.44
CA GLU A 81 -28.88 -12.80 -14.62
C GLU A 81 -28.42 -13.58 -15.85
N LEU A 82 -27.10 -13.66 -16.10
CA LEU A 82 -26.55 -14.46 -17.21
C LEU A 82 -26.93 -15.94 -17.09
N GLN A 83 -26.87 -16.50 -15.88
CA GLN A 83 -27.29 -17.87 -15.61
C GLN A 83 -28.78 -18.08 -15.88
N GLN A 84 -29.63 -17.12 -15.49
CA GLN A 84 -31.07 -17.19 -15.76
C GLN A 84 -31.38 -17.13 -17.26
N VAL A 85 -30.69 -16.26 -18.00
CA VAL A 85 -30.83 -16.15 -19.47
C VAL A 85 -30.43 -17.46 -20.12
N LEU A 86 -29.29 -18.05 -19.74
CA LEU A 86 -28.81 -19.32 -20.26
C LEU A 86 -29.82 -20.45 -20.02
N GLN A 87 -30.33 -20.61 -18.79
CA GLN A 87 -31.35 -21.60 -18.47
C GLN A 87 -32.64 -21.41 -19.30
N SER A 88 -33.05 -20.16 -19.50
CA SER A 88 -34.25 -19.83 -20.28
C SER A 88 -34.09 -20.15 -21.78
N LEU A 89 -32.85 -20.10 -22.29
CA LEU A 89 -32.53 -20.44 -23.68
C LEU A 89 -32.40 -21.96 -23.87
N GLU A 90 -31.83 -22.68 -22.91
CA GLU A 90 -31.70 -24.14 -22.93
C GLU A 90 -33.02 -24.87 -22.67
N ALA A 91 -34.00 -24.21 -22.04
CA ALA A 91 -35.34 -24.75 -21.81
C ALA A 91 -36.23 -24.76 -23.08
N LYS A 92 -35.70 -24.37 -24.24
CA LYS A 92 -36.37 -24.39 -25.55
C LYS A 92 -35.73 -25.41 -26.48
#